data_AF-A0A959S3E1-F1
#
_entry.id   AF-A0A959S3E1-F1
#
_cell.length_a   1.000
_cell.length_b   1.000
_cell.length_c   1.000
_cell.angle_alpha   90.00
_cell.angle_beta   90.00
_cell.angle_gamma   90.00
#
_symmetry.space_group_name_H-M   'P 1'
#
loop_
_entity.id
_entity.type
_entity.pdbx_description
1 polymer ?
#
loop_
_entity_poly.entity_id
_entity_poly.type
_entity_poly.pdbx_seq_one_letter_code
_entity_poly.pdbx_strand_id
1 'polypeptide(L)'
;MKLTSINSIEDVKQFVHILMEEESLNFHPDTPFEDYIYYETKEPAYTKEQIEHRNNLLNQAFELGSRIGVDTHELMCEEGTEILEL
;
A
#
# COMPACT_ATOMS: atom_id res chain seq x y z
N MET A 1 11.59 -5.94 -2.42
CA MET A 1 12.51 -5.21 -1.49
C MET A 1 11.76 -4.95 -0.17
N LYS A 2 12.37 -5.04 1.04
CA LYS A 2 11.59 -4.80 2.28
C LYS A 2 11.61 -3.32 2.67
N LEU A 3 10.54 -2.61 2.35
CA LEU A 3 10.33 -1.22 2.76
C LEU A 3 9.97 -1.15 4.25
N THR A 4 10.67 -0.29 5.01
CA THR A 4 10.52 -0.17 6.47
C THR A 4 10.05 1.20 6.94
N SER A 5 10.13 2.22 6.08
CA SER A 5 9.66 3.58 6.37
C SER A 5 9.35 4.34 5.08
N ILE A 6 8.45 5.32 5.13
CA ILE A 6 8.13 6.24 4.04
C ILE A 6 8.67 7.62 4.37
N ASN A 7 9.63 8.12 3.59
CA ASN A 7 10.24 9.45 3.78
C ASN A 7 10.12 10.35 2.55
N SER A 8 9.70 9.80 1.41
CA SER A 8 9.62 10.47 0.12
C SER A 8 8.44 9.96 -0.72
N ILE A 9 8.08 10.70 -1.77
CA ILE A 9 7.07 10.27 -2.75
C ILE A 9 7.49 8.97 -3.44
N GLU A 10 8.80 8.79 -3.68
CA GLU A 10 9.30 7.56 -4.28
C GLU A 10 9.07 6.34 -3.38
N ASP A 11 9.19 6.50 -2.06
CA ASP A 11 8.86 5.42 -1.12
C ASP A 11 7.35 5.09 -1.16
N VAL A 12 6.48 6.10 -1.36
CA VAL A 12 5.04 5.88 -1.52
C VAL A 12 4.75 5.05 -2.77
N LYS A 13 5.36 5.43 -3.90
CA LYS A 13 5.25 4.68 -5.16
C LYS A 13 5.77 3.26 -5.02
N GLN A 14 6.97 3.11 -4.44
CA GLN A 14 7.55 1.81 -4.17
C GLN A 14 6.67 0.95 -3.26
N PHE A 15 5.97 1.53 -2.29
CA PHE A 15 5.02 0.80 -1.46
C PHE A 15 3.88 0.21 -2.30
N VAL A 16 3.27 1.00 -3.19
CA VAL A 16 2.21 0.53 -4.10
C VAL A 16 2.73 -0.60 -5.00
N HIS A 17 3.91 -0.44 -5.60
CA HIS A 17 4.56 -1.48 -6.40
C HIS A 17 4.77 -2.79 -5.62
N ILE A 18 5.28 -2.71 -4.38
CA ILE A 18 5.45 -3.92 -3.54
C ILE A 18 4.10 -4.62 -3.33
N LEU A 19 3.05 -3.86 -2.99
CA LEU A 19 1.73 -4.45 -2.75
C LEU A 19 1.16 -5.11 -4.01
N MET A 20 1.22 -4.44 -5.16
CA MET A 20 0.54 -4.91 -6.37
C MET A 20 1.36 -5.91 -7.18
N GLU A 21 2.66 -5.70 -7.35
CA GLU A 21 3.51 -6.54 -8.19
C GLU A 21 4.19 -7.66 -7.41
N GLU A 22 4.80 -7.36 -6.26
CA GLU A 22 5.50 -8.38 -5.45
C GLU A 22 4.51 -9.24 -4.64
N GLU A 23 3.49 -8.63 -4.04
CA GLU A 23 2.51 -9.31 -3.18
C GLU A 23 1.22 -9.71 -3.92
N SER A 24 1.06 -9.29 -5.19
CA SER A 24 -0.14 -9.59 -6.00
C SER A 24 -1.45 -9.17 -5.32
N LEU A 25 -1.40 -8.10 -4.51
CA LEU A 25 -2.56 -7.54 -3.83
C LEU A 25 -3.36 -6.67 -4.81
N ASN A 26 -4.68 -6.89 -4.88
CA ASN A 26 -5.58 -5.94 -5.51
C ASN A 26 -5.80 -4.74 -4.57
N PHE A 27 -4.76 -3.92 -4.44
CA PHE A 27 -4.66 -2.87 -3.43
C PHE A 27 -5.64 -1.72 -3.69
N HIS A 28 -6.24 -1.22 -2.61
CA HIS A 28 -6.95 0.04 -2.57
C HIS A 28 -6.62 0.77 -1.25
N PRO A 29 -6.29 2.08 -1.29
CA PRO A 29 -5.85 2.82 -0.10
C PRO A 29 -6.89 2.93 1.02
N ASP A 30 -8.18 2.84 0.67
CA ASP A 30 -9.28 2.85 1.67
C ASP A 30 -9.64 1.47 2.23
N THR A 31 -9.05 0.39 1.71
CA THR A 31 -9.37 -0.97 2.18
C THR A 31 -8.42 -1.34 3.32
N PRO A 32 -8.94 -1.61 4.54
CA PRO A 32 -8.12 -2.05 5.65
C PRO A 32 -7.35 -3.34 5.34
N PHE A 33 -6.10 -3.45 5.79
CA PHE A 33 -5.27 -4.62 5.46
C PHE A 33 -5.81 -5.93 6.04
N GLU A 34 -6.58 -5.85 7.13
CA GLU A 34 -7.29 -6.97 7.73
C GLU A 34 -8.43 -7.55 6.88
N ASP A 35 -8.94 -6.79 5.91
CA ASP A 35 -10.06 -7.21 5.05
C ASP A 35 -9.59 -8.00 3.83
N TYR A 36 -8.29 -8.02 3.54
CA TYR A 36 -7.76 -8.84 2.46
C TYR A 36 -7.71 -10.31 2.86
N ILE A 37 -8.34 -11.12 2.03
CA ILE A 37 -8.37 -12.59 2.14
C ILE A 37 -7.98 -13.22 0.81
N TYR A 38 -7.39 -14.41 0.86
CA TYR A 38 -7.21 -15.23 -0.32
C TYR A 38 -8.56 -15.82 -0.75
N TYR A 39 -8.98 -15.54 -1.98
CA TYR A 39 -10.31 -15.96 -2.46
C TYR A 39 -10.51 -17.48 -2.39
N GLU A 40 -9.48 -18.27 -2.69
CA GLU A 40 -9.57 -19.74 -2.75
C GLU A 40 -9.69 -20.37 -1.35
N THR A 41 -8.86 -19.93 -0.40
CA THR A 41 -8.77 -20.54 0.93
C THR A 41 -9.67 -19.87 1.96
N LYS A 42 -10.10 -18.62 1.69
CA LYS A 42 -10.79 -17.72 2.64
C LYS A 42 -9.97 -17.35 3.87
N GLU A 43 -8.67 -17.64 3.85
CA GLU A 43 -7.75 -17.25 4.92
C GLU A 43 -7.31 -15.79 4.75
N PRO A 44 -6.97 -15.09 5.84
CA PRO A 44 -6.38 -13.76 5.78
C PRO A 44 -5.14 -13.73 4.88
N ALA A 45 -5.01 -12.68 4.07
CA ALA A 45 -3.83 -12.46 3.23
C ALA A 45 -2.57 -12.15 4.07
N TYR A 46 -2.78 -11.60 5.26
CA TYR A 46 -1.71 -11.11 6.13
C TYR A 46 -1.87 -11.61 7.57
N THR A 47 -0.74 -11.85 8.23
CA THR A 47 -0.68 -11.99 9.68
C THR A 47 -0.89 -10.65 10.37
N LYS A 48 -1.16 -10.66 11.68
CA LYS A 48 -1.30 -9.43 12.48
C LYS A 48 -0.07 -8.51 12.38
N GLU A 49 1.13 -9.08 12.47
CA GLU A 49 2.38 -8.32 12.34
C GLU A 49 2.51 -7.68 10.94
N GLN A 50 2.12 -8.40 9.89
CA GLN A 50 2.13 -7.90 8.53
C GLN A 50 1.12 -6.76 8.32
N ILE A 51 -0.07 -6.86 8.92
CA ILE A 51 -1.10 -5.82 8.91
C ILE A 51 -0.59 -4.57 9.63
N GLU A 52 -0.06 -4.72 10.84
CA GLU A 52 0.51 -3.61 11.62
C GLU A 52 1.63 -2.89 10.84
N HIS A 53 2.52 -3.64 10.20
CA HIS A 53 3.60 -3.08 9.39
C HIS A 53 3.07 -2.27 8.19
N ARG A 54 2.10 -2.81 7.44
CA ARG A 54 1.53 -2.14 6.26
C ARG A 54 0.70 -0.91 6.63
N ASN A 55 -0.12 -1.01 7.68
CA ASN A 55 -0.84 0.12 8.25
C ASN A 55 0.12 1.23 8.70
N ASN A 56 1.25 0.88 9.32
CA ASN A 56 2.27 1.85 9.71
C ASN A 56 2.92 2.55 8.49
N LEU A 57 3.18 1.84 7.39
CA LEU A 57 3.68 2.45 6.16
C LEU A 57 2.62 3.34 5.49
N LEU A 58 1.37 2.88 5.42
CA LEU A 58 0.25 3.65 4.86
C LEU A 58 0.05 4.97 5.63
N ASN A 59 0.08 4.91 6.96
CA ASN A 59 0.00 6.10 7.81
C ASN A 59 1.14 7.08 7.54
N GLN A 60 2.39 6.60 7.43
CA GLN A 60 3.52 7.46 7.10
C GLN A 60 3.37 8.11 5.71
N ALA A 61 2.79 7.40 4.74
CA ALA A 61 2.50 7.97 3.42
C ALA A 61 1.46 9.11 3.49
N PHE A 62 0.40 8.94 4.26
CA PHE A 62 -0.62 10.00 4.46
C PHE A 62 -0.06 11.18 5.27
N GLU A 63 0.74 10.92 6.31
CA GLU A 63 1.43 11.98 7.07
C GLU A 63 2.40 12.77 6.19
N LEU A 64 3.17 12.08 5.33
CA LEU A 64 4.06 12.71 4.36
C LEU A 64 3.28 13.62 3.42
N GLY A 65 2.23 13.09 2.76
CA GLY A 65 1.41 13.86 1.81
C GLY A 65 0.78 15.08 2.45
N SER A 66 0.20 14.93 3.65
CA SER A 66 -0.33 16.06 4.42
C SER A 66 0.73 17.13 4.71
N ARG A 67 1.97 16.73 5.03
CA ARG A 67 3.07 17.66 5.30
C ARG A 67 3.53 18.44 4.06
N ILE A 68 3.50 17.81 2.88
CA ILE A 68 4.03 18.41 1.65
C ILE A 68 2.94 18.93 0.70
N GLY A 69 1.66 18.82 1.08
CA GLY A 69 0.53 19.29 0.28
C GLY A 69 0.23 18.42 -0.94
N VAL A 70 0.48 17.11 -0.83
CA VAL A 70 0.16 16.11 -1.86
C VAL A 70 -1.04 15.29 -1.41
N ASP A 71 -1.97 15.04 -2.33
CA ASP A 71 -3.05 14.07 -2.12
C ASP A 71 -2.48 12.66 -2.25
N THR A 72 -2.17 12.02 -1.11
CA THR A 72 -1.62 10.67 -1.08
C THR A 72 -2.60 9.63 -1.64
N HIS A 73 -3.91 9.84 -1.49
CA HIS A 73 -4.91 8.90 -2.00
C HIS A 73 -4.91 8.92 -3.53
N GLU A 74 -4.99 10.10 -4.13
CA GLU A 74 -4.92 10.29 -5.58
C GLU A 74 -3.60 9.72 -6.13
N LEU A 75 -2.46 10.05 -5.51
CA LEU A 75 -1.14 9.53 -5.90
C LEU A 75 -1.09 7.99 -5.92
N MET A 76 -1.60 7.33 -4.88
CA MET A 76 -1.60 5.86 -4.82
C MET A 76 -2.53 5.25 -5.86
N CYS A 77 -3.68 5.88 -6.13
CA CYS A 77 -4.62 5.43 -7.16
C CYS A 77 -4.04 5.58 -8.57
N GLU A 78 -3.38 6.70 -8.85
CA GLU A 78 -2.68 6.95 -10.11
C GLU A 78 -1.58 5.91 -10.33
N GLU A 79 -0.71 5.71 -9.33
CA GLU A 79 0.37 4.72 -9.41
C GLU A 79 -0.17 3.30 -9.63
N GLY A 80 -1.22 2.91 -8.90
CA GLY A 80 -1.84 1.60 -9.06
C GLY A 80 -2.49 1.42 -10.43
N THR A 81 -3.04 2.49 -11.01
CA THR A 81 -3.59 2.48 -12.38
C THR A 81 -2.47 2.31 -13.41
N GLU A 82 -1.36 3.01 -13.25
CA GLU A 82 -0.18 2.87 -14.13
C GLU A 82 0.36 1.44 -14.12
N ILE A 83 0.39 0.77 -12.97
CA ILE A 83 0.83 -0.64 -12.86
C ILE A 83 -0.11 -1.59 -13.63
N LEU A 84 -1.42 -1.34 -13.64
CA LEU A 84 -2.39 -2.20 -14.33
C LEU A 84 -2.39 -2.04 -15.86
N GLU A 85 -1.83 -0.96 -16.38
CA GLU A 85 -1.74 -0.68 -17.81
C GLU A 85 -0.46 -1.23 -18.48
N LEU A 86 0.48 -1.76 -17.69
CA LEU A 86 1.76 -2.34 -18.13
C LEU A 86 1.72 -3.87 -18.31
#